data_AF-E3I780-F1
#
_entry.id   AF-E3I780-F1
#
_cell.length_a   1.000
_cell.length_b   1.000
_cell.length_c   1.000
_cell.angle_alpha   90.00
_cell.angle_beta   90.00
_cell.angle_gamma   90.00
#
_symmetry.space_group_name_H-M   'P 1'
#
loop_
_entity.id
_entity.type
_entity.pdbx_description
1 polymer ?
#
loop_
_entity_poly.entity_id
_entity_poly.type
_entity_poly.pdbx_seq_one_letter_code
_entity_poly.pdbx_strand_id
1 'polypeptide(L)'
;MSSTGTALMNRVLIALSAAGLTVWRNNTAVGWAGKSLSLRPGEIYRARGGERVVLNARPVRAGLCEGSSDIVGIEAVTITPDMVGRTVAIFHAWEVKDGSGRLSTSQRRFLEHVEDCGGVAAVVRSVDEALQAVFTRRR
;
A
#
# COMPACT_ATOMS: atom_id res chain seq x y z
N MET A 1 21.56 1.09 13.14
CA MET A 1 20.27 0.88 13.82
C MET A 1 19.36 0.14 12.87
N SER A 2 18.90 -1.06 13.23
CA SER A 2 17.93 -1.83 12.43
C SER A 2 16.63 -1.02 12.35
N SER A 3 16.32 -0.45 11.18
CA SER A 3 15.03 0.21 10.99
C SER A 3 13.99 -0.87 10.78
N THR A 4 13.04 -1.00 11.69
CA THR A 4 11.85 -1.85 11.53
C THR A 4 11.19 -1.58 10.16
N GLY A 5 10.61 -2.59 9.49
CA GLY A 5 9.96 -2.41 8.18
C GLY A 5 9.04 -1.18 8.06
N THR A 6 8.33 -0.80 9.13
CA THR A 6 7.52 0.44 9.19
C THR A 6 8.33 1.72 9.00
N ALA A 7 9.53 1.81 9.59
CA ALA A 7 10.40 2.98 9.45
C ALA A 7 10.98 3.11 8.04
N LEU A 8 11.28 1.98 7.37
CA LEU A 8 11.67 1.99 5.96
C LEU A 8 10.53 2.46 5.07
N MET A 9 9.33 1.87 5.22
CA MET A 9 8.14 2.23 4.44
C MET A 9 7.81 3.73 4.54
N ASN A 10 7.87 4.32 5.73
CA ASN A 10 7.62 5.76 5.90
C ASN A 10 8.64 6.62 5.13
N ARG A 11 9.92 6.24 5.14
CA ARG A 11 10.96 6.95 4.37
C ARG A 11 10.73 6.81 2.86
N VAL A 12 10.32 5.63 2.40
CA VAL A 12 9.97 5.37 1.00
C VAL A 12 8.79 6.25 0.57
N LEU A 13 7.71 6.31 1.36
CA LEU A 13 6.55 7.17 1.07
C LEU A 13 6.95 8.64 0.91
N ILE A 14 7.75 9.16 1.84
CA ILE A 14 8.23 10.55 1.79
C ILE A 14 9.07 10.80 0.54
N ALA A 15 10.01 9.89 0.23
CA ALA A 15 10.91 10.04 -0.91
C ALA A 15 10.18 9.99 -2.26
N LEU A 16 9.26 9.04 -2.44
CA LEU A 16 8.45 8.93 -3.66
C LEU A 16 7.55 10.16 -3.85
N SER A 17 6.95 10.65 -2.76
CA SER A 17 6.16 11.89 -2.80
C SER A 17 7.02 13.11 -3.16
N ALA A 18 8.22 13.24 -2.59
CA ALA A 18 9.17 14.30 -2.92
C ALA A 18 9.67 14.21 -4.38
N ALA A 19 9.71 13.01 -4.97
CA ALA A 19 10.01 12.79 -6.38
C ALA A 19 8.84 13.15 -7.33
N GLY A 20 7.69 13.55 -6.79
CA GLY A 20 6.53 14.02 -7.55
C GLY A 20 5.46 12.95 -7.82
N LEU A 21 5.59 11.76 -7.23
CA LEU A 21 4.56 10.72 -7.33
C LEU A 21 3.45 10.96 -6.30
N THR A 22 2.23 10.56 -6.63
CA THR A 22 1.14 10.49 -5.64
C THR A 22 1.10 9.08 -5.09
N VAL A 23 1.46 8.91 -3.81
CA VAL A 23 1.61 7.59 -3.18
C VAL A 23 0.73 7.46 -1.94
N TRP A 24 0.25 6.24 -1.71
CA TRP A 24 -0.56 5.87 -0.55
C TRP A 24 0.00 4.63 0.12
N ARG A 25 -0.12 4.60 1.44
CA ARG A 25 0.04 3.36 2.19
C ARG A 25 -1.19 2.48 1.97
N ASN A 26 -0.98 1.28 1.45
CA ASN A 26 -2.02 0.29 1.22
C ASN A 26 -2.04 -0.73 2.36
N ASN A 27 -2.84 -0.45 3.38
CA ASN A 27 -2.98 -1.35 4.52
C ASN A 27 -3.96 -2.50 4.22
N THR A 28 -3.42 -3.71 4.09
CA THR A 28 -4.21 -4.94 4.05
C THR A 28 -4.51 -5.39 5.48
N ALA A 29 -5.78 -5.25 5.90
CA ALA A 29 -6.19 -5.60 7.26
C ALA A 29 -7.68 -5.91 7.32
N VAL A 30 -8.10 -6.59 8.38
CA VAL A 30 -9.51 -6.69 8.75
C VAL A 30 -9.81 -5.68 9.85
N GLY A 31 -10.66 -4.71 9.54
CA GLY A 31 -11.29 -3.82 10.52
C GLY A 31 -12.70 -4.29 10.84
N TRP A 32 -13.26 -3.78 11.93
CA TRP A 32 -14.67 -3.96 12.27
C TRP A 32 -15.39 -2.62 12.14
N ALA A 33 -16.41 -2.57 11.30
CA ALA A 33 -17.27 -1.40 11.14
C ALA A 33 -18.68 -1.71 11.62
N GLY A 34 -19.35 -0.71 12.19
CA GLY A 34 -20.70 -0.83 12.71
C GLY A 34 -21.14 0.47 13.35
N LYS A 35 -22.21 0.44 14.12
CA LYS A 35 -22.68 1.62 14.84
C LYS A 35 -21.76 1.85 16.04
N SER A 36 -21.11 3.01 16.07
CA SER A 36 -20.41 3.45 17.27
C SER A 36 -21.41 3.54 18.43
N LEU A 37 -21.13 2.82 19.52
CA LEU A 37 -21.86 3.02 20.76
C LEU A 37 -21.39 4.32 21.39
N SER A 38 -22.31 5.27 21.57
CA SER A 38 -22.08 6.48 22.36
C SER A 38 -23.01 6.41 23.56
N LEU A 39 -22.45 6.47 24.76
CA LEU A 39 -23.19 6.48 26.01
C LEU A 39 -23.47 7.92 26.43
N ARG A 40 -24.69 8.19 26.90
CA ARG A 40 -25.05 9.46 27.53
C ARG A 40 -24.57 9.51 28.98
N PRO A 41 -24.45 10.70 29.61
CA PRO A 41 -24.19 10.79 31.04
C PRO A 41 -25.21 9.96 31.84
N GLY A 42 -24.71 9.02 32.66
CA GLY A 42 -25.53 8.12 33.48
C GLY A 42 -25.79 6.73 32.88
N GLU A 43 -25.50 6.49 31.60
CA GLU A 43 -25.61 5.15 31.00
C GLU A 43 -24.39 4.29 31.31
N ILE A 44 -24.61 3.01 31.63
CA ILE A 44 -23.55 2.07 32.01
C ILE A 44 -23.41 0.97 30.96
N TYR A 45 -22.26 0.91 30.31
CA TYR A 45 -21.83 -0.29 29.59
C TYR A 45 -21.03 -1.20 30.52
N ARG A 46 -21.57 -2.38 30.84
CA ARG A 46 -20.88 -3.38 31.68
C ARG A 46 -20.02 -4.28 30.80
N ALA A 47 -18.78 -3.88 30.61
CA ALA A 47 -17.74 -4.69 29.96
C ALA A 47 -17.47 -5.97 30.79
N ARG A 48 -17.21 -7.10 30.12
CA ARG A 48 -16.74 -8.33 30.78
C ARG A 48 -15.21 -8.41 30.85
N GLY A 49 -14.51 -7.49 30.17
CA GLY A 49 -13.05 -7.30 30.21
C GLY A 49 -12.41 -7.51 28.83
N GLY A 50 -11.61 -6.53 28.40
CA GLY A 50 -10.83 -6.59 27.15
C GLY A 50 -11.61 -6.27 25.86
N GLU A 51 -12.89 -5.95 25.93
CA GLU A 51 -13.69 -5.69 24.72
C GLU A 51 -13.48 -4.28 24.14
N ARG A 52 -13.35 -4.20 22.81
CA ARG A 52 -13.67 -2.99 22.03
C ARG A 52 -15.03 -3.19 21.38
N VAL A 53 -15.98 -2.31 21.66
CA VAL A 53 -17.40 -2.54 21.32
C VAL A 53 -17.77 -1.73 20.10
N VAL A 54 -18.12 -2.43 19.02
CA VAL A 54 -18.77 -1.89 17.85
C VAL A 54 -20.12 -2.59 17.75
N LEU A 55 -21.22 -1.85 17.78
CA LEU A 55 -22.55 -2.46 17.68
C LEU A 55 -22.85 -2.84 16.24
N ASN A 56 -23.51 -3.98 16.04
CA ASN A 56 -23.79 -4.54 14.71
C ASN A 56 -22.51 -4.64 13.87
N ALA A 57 -21.42 -5.06 14.50
CA ALA A 57 -20.12 -5.12 13.87
C ALA A 57 -20.15 -6.08 12.69
N ARG A 58 -19.64 -5.61 11.55
CA ARG A 58 -19.35 -6.44 10.39
C ARG A 58 -17.87 -6.28 10.03
N PRO A 59 -17.22 -7.34 9.54
CA PRO A 59 -15.85 -7.24 9.09
C PRO A 59 -15.77 -6.35 7.83
N VAL A 60 -14.72 -5.54 7.77
CA VAL A 60 -14.32 -4.78 6.59
C VAL A 60 -12.92 -5.22 6.25
N ARG A 61 -12.76 -5.83 5.07
CA ARG A 61 -11.45 -6.16 4.52
C ARG A 61 -10.96 -4.92 3.77
N ALA A 62 -9.88 -4.32 4.28
CA ALA A 62 -9.21 -3.17 3.69
C ALA A 62 -8.02 -3.63 2.83
N GLY A 63 -7.55 -2.71 1.98
CA GLY A 63 -6.53 -2.96 0.97
C GLY A 63 -7.14 -3.35 -0.38
N LEU A 64 -6.30 -3.44 -1.41
CA LEU A 64 -6.76 -3.75 -2.78
C LEU A 64 -7.15 -5.23 -2.91
N CYS A 65 -6.27 -6.13 -2.47
CA CYS A 65 -6.50 -7.57 -2.44
C CYS A 65 -5.51 -8.26 -1.50
N GLU A 66 -5.68 -9.57 -1.28
CA GLU A 66 -4.67 -10.34 -0.56
C GLU A 66 -3.34 -10.34 -1.33
N GLY A 67 -2.27 -9.93 -0.68
CA GLY A 67 -0.94 -9.83 -1.28
C GLY A 67 -0.69 -8.54 -2.06
N SER A 68 -1.63 -7.59 -2.11
CA SER A 68 -1.34 -6.27 -2.69
C SER A 68 -0.22 -5.55 -1.92
N SER A 69 0.63 -4.83 -2.65
CA SER A 69 1.85 -4.19 -2.12
C SER A 69 1.60 -3.21 -0.99
N ASP A 70 2.59 -3.03 -0.09
CA ASP A 70 2.52 -2.11 1.05
C ASP A 70 2.30 -0.65 0.65
N ILE A 71 2.91 -0.22 -0.45
CA ILE A 71 2.77 1.12 -1.02
C ILE A 71 2.26 0.99 -2.45
N VAL A 72 1.25 1.79 -2.77
CA VAL A 72 0.73 1.93 -4.13
C VAL A 72 0.71 3.39 -4.51
N GLY A 73 0.77 3.68 -5.81
CA GLY A 73 0.80 5.08 -6.26
C GLY A 73 0.50 5.24 -7.72
N ILE A 74 0.42 6.49 -8.12
CA ILE A 74 0.36 6.91 -9.52
C ILE A 74 1.46 7.93 -9.80
N GLU A 75 1.98 7.88 -11.01
CA GLU A 75 2.87 8.89 -11.56
C GLU A 75 2.15 9.62 -12.70
N ALA A 76 2.37 10.93 -12.85
CA ALA A 76 1.86 11.66 -14.00
C ALA A 76 2.91 11.61 -15.10
N VAL A 77 2.58 10.98 -16.24
CA VAL A 77 3.48 10.87 -17.39
C VAL A 77 2.80 11.45 -18.62
N THR A 78 3.51 12.32 -19.32
CA THR A 78 3.10 12.79 -20.64
C THR A 78 3.35 11.67 -21.64
N ILE A 79 2.28 11.16 -22.26
CA ILE A 79 2.40 10.15 -23.31
C ILE A 79 3.14 10.75 -24.52
N THR A 80 4.22 10.09 -24.92
CA THR A 80 5.03 10.46 -26.09
C THR A 80 4.62 9.65 -27.32
N PRO A 81 4.98 10.08 -28.54
CA PRO A 81 4.64 9.33 -29.76
C PRO A 81 5.14 7.88 -29.78
N ASP A 82 6.30 7.59 -29.20
CA ASP A 82 6.84 6.21 -29.08
C ASP A 82 6.07 5.34 -28.07
N MET A 83 5.21 5.95 -27.24
CA MET A 83 4.31 5.23 -26.34
C MET A 83 2.98 4.86 -27.01
N VAL A 84 2.67 5.42 -28.19
CA VAL A 84 1.42 5.13 -28.91
C VAL A 84 1.40 3.65 -29.33
N GLY A 85 0.30 2.96 -28.99
CA GLY A 85 0.13 1.53 -29.24
C GLY A 85 0.67 0.62 -28.12
N ARG A 86 1.23 1.18 -27.04
CA ARG A 86 1.62 0.43 -25.84
C ARG A 86 0.52 0.47 -24.78
N THR A 87 0.37 -0.60 -24.01
CA THR A 87 -0.40 -0.59 -22.76
C THR A 87 0.39 0.20 -21.71
N VAL A 88 -0.21 1.25 -21.14
CA VAL A 88 0.41 2.08 -20.10
C VAL A 88 -0.52 2.13 -18.91
N ALA A 89 -0.14 1.47 -17.81
CA ALA A 89 -0.74 1.73 -16.52
C ALA A 89 0.24 2.61 -15.75
N ILE A 90 -0.06 3.87 -15.50
CA ILE A 90 0.81 4.68 -14.62
C ILE A 90 0.43 4.43 -13.15
N PHE A 91 0.36 3.15 -12.81
CA PHE A 91 0.15 2.64 -11.47
C PHE A 91 1.44 1.98 -10.99
N HIS A 92 1.76 2.22 -9.74
CA HIS A 92 2.97 1.72 -9.11
C HIS A 92 2.64 0.88 -7.88
N ALA A 93 3.43 -0.16 -7.67
CA ALA A 93 3.33 -1.07 -6.55
C ALA A 93 4.72 -1.34 -5.96
N TRP A 94 4.96 -0.92 -4.72
CA TRP A 94 6.21 -1.19 -4.00
C TRP A 94 5.93 -2.07 -2.78
N GLU A 95 6.44 -3.30 -2.82
CA GLU A 95 6.42 -4.22 -1.69
C GLU A 95 7.69 -4.02 -0.86
N VAL A 96 7.55 -3.54 0.37
CA VAL A 96 8.67 -3.16 1.22
C VAL A 96 9.10 -4.37 2.04
N LYS A 97 10.35 -4.80 1.88
CA LYS A 97 10.95 -5.85 2.71
C LYS A 97 12.13 -5.31 3.49
N ASP A 98 12.22 -5.65 4.77
CA ASP A 98 13.43 -5.46 5.55
C ASP A 98 14.31 -6.74 5.49
N GLY A 99 15.64 -6.54 5.48
CA GLY A 99 16.62 -7.63 5.50
C GLY A 99 16.34 -8.74 4.48
N SER A 100 16.17 -9.97 4.99
CA SER A 100 15.96 -11.19 4.19
C SER A 100 14.49 -11.51 3.88
N GLY A 101 13.56 -10.58 4.11
CA GLY A 101 12.13 -10.76 3.83
C GLY A 101 11.88 -11.24 2.40
N ARG A 102 11.08 -12.31 2.27
CA ARG A 102 10.72 -12.95 0.99
C ARG A 102 9.28 -12.64 0.62
N LEU A 103 8.99 -12.62 -0.69
CA LEU A 103 7.63 -12.54 -1.20
C LEU A 103 6.86 -13.81 -0.90
N SER A 104 5.58 -13.66 -0.52
CA SER A 104 4.61 -14.75 -0.65
C SER A 104 4.25 -14.98 -2.13
N THR A 105 3.58 -16.10 -2.42
CA THR A 105 3.05 -16.38 -3.77
C THR A 105 2.02 -15.34 -4.21
N SER A 106 1.14 -14.89 -3.30
CA SER A 106 0.12 -13.87 -3.61
C SER A 106 0.74 -12.50 -3.91
N GLN A 107 1.76 -12.09 -3.14
CA GLN A 107 2.50 -10.85 -3.38
C GLN A 107 3.23 -10.87 -4.71
N ARG A 108 3.86 -11.99 -5.05
CA ARG A 108 4.50 -12.15 -6.37
C ARG A 108 3.48 -11.98 -7.51
N ARG A 109 2.36 -12.70 -7.45
CA ARG A 109 1.31 -12.63 -8.48
C ARG A 109 0.74 -11.23 -8.65
N PHE A 110 0.60 -10.48 -7.55
CA PHE A 110 0.15 -9.10 -7.60
C PHE A 110 1.14 -8.20 -8.36
N LEU A 111 2.44 -8.31 -8.05
CA LEU A 111 3.48 -7.55 -8.75
C LEU A 111 3.52 -7.90 -10.24
N GLU A 112 3.53 -9.20 -10.58
CA GLU A 112 3.50 -9.69 -11.97
C GLU A 112 2.28 -9.13 -12.72
N HIS A 113 1.11 -9.15 -12.11
CA HIS A 113 -0.10 -8.60 -12.73
C HIS A 113 -0.01 -7.10 -13.01
N VAL A 114 0.57 -6.31 -12.10
CA VAL A 114 0.78 -4.88 -12.30
C VAL A 114 1.73 -4.64 -13.48
N GLU A 115 2.83 -5.39 -13.56
CA GLU A 115 3.78 -5.31 -14.68
C GLU A 115 3.15 -5.73 -16.01
N ASP A 116 2.38 -6.81 -16.03
CA ASP A 116 1.67 -7.31 -17.23
C ASP A 116 0.67 -6.28 -17.77
N CYS A 117 0.08 -5.46 -16.89
CA CYS A 117 -0.79 -4.35 -17.27
C CYS A 117 -0.02 -3.07 -17.67
N GLY A 118 1.31 -3.10 -17.73
CA GLY A 118 2.15 -1.97 -18.10
C GLY A 118 2.43 -0.99 -16.95
N GLY A 119 2.24 -1.42 -15.71
CA GLY A 119 2.59 -0.70 -14.49
C GLY A 119 4.02 -0.94 -14.02
N VAL A 120 4.41 -0.25 -12.95
CA VAL A 120 5.73 -0.43 -12.32
C VAL A 120 5.55 -1.16 -11.00
N ALA A 121 6.12 -2.35 -10.86
CA ALA A 121 6.06 -3.11 -9.63
C ALA A 121 7.46 -3.50 -9.18
N ALA A 122 7.76 -3.40 -7.88
CA ALA A 122 9.07 -3.79 -7.37
C ALA A 122 9.02 -4.24 -5.90
N VAL A 123 9.93 -5.15 -5.56
CA VAL A 123 10.31 -5.39 -4.17
C VAL A 123 11.43 -4.43 -3.81
N VAL A 124 11.23 -3.63 -2.77
CA VAL A 124 12.19 -2.61 -2.36
C VAL A 124 12.68 -2.85 -0.94
N ARG A 125 13.99 -2.69 -0.75
CA ARG A 125 14.68 -2.84 0.54
C ARG A 125 15.38 -1.56 0.98
N SER A 126 15.30 -0.52 0.15
CA SER A 126 15.87 0.79 0.42
C SER A 126 15.04 1.88 -0.24
N VAL A 127 15.29 3.12 0.17
CA VAL A 127 14.71 4.31 -0.48
C VAL A 127 15.20 4.42 -1.92
N ASP A 128 16.48 4.13 -2.15
CA ASP A 128 17.08 4.24 -3.49
C ASP A 128 16.48 3.23 -4.46
N GLU A 129 16.26 1.98 -4.04
CA GLU A 129 15.55 0.99 -4.86
C GLU A 129 14.14 1.45 -5.22
N ALA A 130 13.42 2.09 -4.30
CA ALA A 130 12.09 2.62 -4.59
C ALA A 130 12.13 3.77 -5.59
N LEU A 131 13.10 4.68 -5.48
CA LEU A 131 13.30 5.78 -6.42
C LEU A 131 13.78 5.32 -7.80
N GLN A 132 14.47 4.18 -7.88
CA GLN A 132 14.82 3.54 -9.16
C GLN A 132 13.62 2.84 -9.80
N ALA A 133 12.71 2.30 -8.99
CA ALA A 133 11.47 1.67 -9.42
C ALA A 133 10.35 2.70 -9.69
N VAL A 134 10.63 3.68 -10.55
CA VAL A 134 9.66 4.65 -11.06
C VAL A 134 9.57 4.57 -12.58
N PHE A 135 8.53 5.16 -13.18
CA PHE A 135 8.31 5.07 -14.60
C PHE A 135 9.39 5.93 -15.28
N THR A 136 10.42 5.29 -15.82
CA THR A 136 11.59 6.01 -16.30
C THR A 136 11.17 6.92 -17.46
N ARG A 137 11.35 8.24 -17.29
CA ARG A 137 11.42 9.18 -18.41
C ARG A 137 12.62 8.79 -19.27
N ARG A 138 12.43 7.91 -20.25
CA ARG A 138 13.33 7.89 -21.40
C ARG A 138 13.16 9.26 -22.06
N ARG A 139 14.10 10.16 -21.77
CA ARG A 139 14.27 11.39 -22.54
C ARG A 139 14.62 11.04 -23.98
#